data_AF-A0A960LQA4-F1
#
_entry.id   AF-A0A960LQA4-F1
#
_cell.length_a   1.000
_cell.length_b   1.000
_cell.length_c   1.000
_cell.angle_alpha   90.00
_cell.angle_beta   90.00
_cell.angle_gamma   90.00
#
_symmetry.space_group_name_H-M   'P 1'
#
loop_
_entity.id
_entity.type
_entity.pdbx_description
1 polymer ?
#
loop_
_entity_poly.entity_id
_entity_poly.type
_entity_poly.pdbx_seq_one_letter_code
_entity_poly.pdbx_strand_id
1 'polypeptide(L)'
;ISPDKPELIMDIDSRTGNWPDGVYEETCTQEAWLAAWKPADWNHLRIRCTGGDLPTIETWVNDLKVCRLNLATTTHPGFDHEKAREVTLPTGSIALQVHGGKNWAEGARVYWKDIRVRRLE
;
A
#
# COMPACT_ATOMS: atom_id res chain seq x y z
N ILE A 1 23.05 -2.16 -2.66
CA ILE A 1 22.07 -2.77 -1.74
C ILE A 1 22.89 -3.37 -0.60
N SER A 2 22.63 -2.98 0.66
CA SER A 2 23.45 -3.38 1.82
C SER A 2 23.50 -4.90 1.95
N PRO A 3 24.67 -5.52 2.18
CA PRO A 3 24.77 -6.97 2.38
C PRO A 3 24.18 -7.40 3.73
N ASP A 4 24.23 -6.53 4.74
CA ASP A 4 23.67 -6.81 6.06
C ASP A 4 22.18 -6.44 6.07
N LYS A 5 21.33 -7.47 6.17
CA LYS A 5 19.88 -7.34 6.23
C LYS A 5 19.47 -7.00 7.67
N PRO A 6 18.78 -5.88 7.92
CA PRO A 6 18.26 -5.60 9.25
C PRO A 6 17.21 -6.66 9.62
N GLU A 7 17.14 -6.98 10.91
CA GLU A 7 16.01 -7.71 11.47
C GLU A 7 14.74 -6.87 11.33
N LEU A 8 13.63 -7.52 10.98
CA LEU A 8 12.33 -6.88 10.84
C LEU A 8 11.46 -7.28 12.01
N ILE A 9 10.98 -6.26 12.73
CA ILE A 9 9.96 -6.40 13.75
C ILE A 9 8.77 -5.58 13.28
N MET A 10 7.57 -6.15 13.38
CA MET A 10 6.34 -5.44 13.04
C MET A 10 5.64 -5.03 14.32
N ASP A 11 5.35 -3.74 14.44
CA ASP A 11 4.47 -3.22 15.49
C ASP A 11 3.01 -3.35 15.06
N ILE A 12 2.13 -3.54 16.05
CA ILE A 12 0.69 -3.46 15.83
C ILE A 12 0.34 -2.01 15.49
N ASP A 13 -0.34 -1.81 14.36
CA ASP A 13 -0.86 -0.50 13.98
C ASP A 13 -1.98 -0.09 14.95
N SER A 14 -1.65 0.80 15.89
CA SER A 14 -2.62 1.29 16.89
C SER A 14 -3.84 1.98 16.27
N ARG A 15 -3.72 2.47 15.03
CA ARG A 15 -4.82 3.12 14.30
C ARG A 15 -5.94 2.15 13.97
N THR A 16 -5.66 0.85 13.86
CA THR A 16 -6.69 -0.15 13.52
C THR A 16 -7.52 -0.56 14.74
N GLY A 17 -7.17 -0.11 15.95
CA GLY A 17 -7.83 -0.54 17.19
C GLY A 17 -9.31 -0.15 17.30
N ASN A 18 -9.76 0.88 16.56
CA ASN A 18 -11.16 1.30 16.51
C ASN A 18 -11.83 1.00 15.16
N TRP A 19 -11.18 0.22 14.29
CA TRP A 19 -11.74 -0.10 12.98
C TRP A 19 -12.73 -1.26 13.11
N PRO A 20 -13.93 -1.14 12.53
CA PRO A 20 -14.83 -2.28 12.43
C PRO A 20 -14.26 -3.33 11.46
N ASP A 21 -14.83 -4.53 11.49
CA ASP A 21 -14.53 -5.55 10.49
C ASP A 21 -14.87 -5.05 9.08
N GLY A 22 -14.13 -5.56 8.08
CA GLY A 22 -14.38 -5.28 6.67
C GLY A 22 -13.90 -3.92 6.16
N VAL A 23 -13.13 -3.15 6.95
CA VAL A 23 -12.44 -1.95 6.43
C VAL A 23 -11.59 -2.31 5.21
N TYR A 24 -10.78 -3.36 5.36
CA TYR A 24 -10.17 -4.08 4.27
C TYR A 24 -10.97 -5.36 4.04
N GLU A 25 -11.30 -5.65 2.79
CA GLU A 25 -11.95 -6.92 2.43
C GLU A 25 -11.00 -8.11 2.60
N GLU A 26 -9.69 -7.85 2.49
CA GLU A 26 -8.63 -8.85 2.66
C GLU A 26 -7.33 -8.16 3.12
N THR A 27 -6.62 -8.78 4.07
CA THR A 27 -5.25 -8.37 4.48
C THR A 27 -4.39 -9.59 4.75
N CYS A 28 -3.09 -9.54 4.41
CA CYS A 28 -2.15 -10.56 4.86
C CYS A 28 -1.90 -10.44 6.38
N THR A 29 -1.38 -11.51 6.99
CA THR A 29 -0.93 -11.46 8.39
C THR A 29 0.43 -10.77 8.50
N GLN A 30 0.82 -10.39 9.71
CA GLN A 30 2.13 -9.79 9.98
C GLN A 30 3.26 -10.76 9.68
N GLU A 31 3.09 -12.05 10.01
CA GLU A 31 4.07 -13.10 9.76
C GLU A 31 4.27 -13.32 8.25
N ALA A 32 3.17 -13.34 7.49
CA ALA A 32 3.24 -13.44 6.03
C ALA A 32 3.95 -12.23 5.41
N TRP A 33 3.67 -11.02 5.91
CA TRP A 33 4.36 -9.80 5.48
C TRP A 33 5.87 -9.87 5.75
N LEU A 34 6.27 -10.22 6.98
CA LEU A 34 7.67 -10.33 7.38
C LEU A 34 8.41 -11.40 6.57
N ALA A 35 7.75 -12.50 6.23
CA ALA A 35 8.32 -13.55 5.37
C ALA A 35 8.48 -13.10 3.91
N ALA A 36 7.58 -12.25 3.41
CA ALA A 36 7.60 -11.80 2.02
C ALA A 36 8.56 -10.62 1.79
N TRP A 37 8.67 -9.67 2.73
CA TRP A 37 9.46 -8.46 2.52
C TRP A 37 10.97 -8.75 2.52
N LYS A 38 11.67 -8.19 1.53
CA LYS A 38 13.13 -8.31 1.42
C LYS A 38 13.78 -6.99 1.83
N PRO A 39 14.29 -6.87 3.07
CA PRO A 39 14.89 -5.64 3.54
C PRO A 39 16.22 -5.42 2.85
N ALA A 40 16.49 -4.17 2.45
CA ALA A 40 17.63 -3.84 1.61
C ALA A 40 17.75 -4.86 0.45
N ASP A 41 16.69 -4.99 -0.36
CA ASP A 41 16.72 -5.74 -1.61
C ASP A 41 15.58 -5.25 -2.53
N TRP A 42 15.53 -5.76 -3.75
CA TRP A 42 14.43 -5.55 -4.67
C TRP A 42 13.19 -6.33 -4.24
N ASN A 43 12.06 -5.63 -4.11
CA ASN A 43 10.73 -6.20 -3.94
C ASN A 43 9.92 -5.98 -5.21
N HIS A 44 9.22 -7.02 -5.68
CA HIS A 44 8.30 -6.90 -6.80
C HIS A 44 6.94 -6.43 -6.28
N LEU A 45 6.46 -5.32 -6.82
CA LEU A 45 5.17 -4.73 -6.45
C LEU A 45 4.18 -4.89 -7.60
N ARG A 46 2.95 -5.27 -7.28
CA ARG A 46 1.83 -5.20 -8.22
C ARG A 46 0.69 -4.45 -7.57
N ILE A 47 0.04 -3.58 -8.34
CA ILE A 47 -1.15 -2.86 -7.94
C ILE A 47 -2.20 -3.07 -9.03
N ARG A 48 -3.43 -3.39 -8.64
CA ARG A 48 -4.58 -3.44 -9.52
C ARG A 48 -5.61 -2.46 -8.98
N CYS A 49 -6.01 -1.51 -9.82
CA CYS A 49 -7.02 -0.52 -9.51
C CYS A 49 -8.16 -0.67 -10.52
N THR A 50 -9.37 -0.94 -10.04
CA THR A 50 -10.58 -1.12 -10.86
C THR A 50 -11.72 -0.30 -10.31
N GLY A 51 -12.63 0.14 -11.16
CA GLY A 51 -13.74 1.02 -10.78
C GLY A 51 -13.51 2.45 -11.28
N GLY A 52 -14.23 3.39 -10.68
CA GLY A 52 -14.21 4.80 -11.06
C GLY A 52 -13.58 5.69 -9.99
N ASP A 53 -14.34 6.70 -9.58
CA ASP A 53 -14.00 7.68 -8.55
C ASP A 53 -13.78 7.08 -7.15
N LEU A 54 -14.48 5.99 -6.82
CA LEU A 54 -14.25 5.16 -5.64
C LEU A 54 -13.78 3.75 -6.06
N PRO A 55 -12.48 3.56 -6.32
CA PRO A 55 -11.98 2.30 -6.85
C PRO A 55 -11.88 1.19 -5.79
N THR A 56 -11.84 -0.04 -6.29
CA THR A 56 -11.20 -1.16 -5.58
C THR A 56 -9.72 -1.16 -5.88
N ILE A 57 -8.91 -1.23 -4.83
CA ILE A 57 -7.45 -1.25 -4.89
C ILE A 57 -6.97 -2.58 -4.28
N GLU A 58 -6.17 -3.29 -5.06
CA GLU A 58 -5.51 -4.52 -4.63
C GLU A 58 -3.99 -4.39 -4.77
N THR A 59 -3.26 -4.91 -3.79
CA THR A 59 -1.80 -4.81 -3.74
C THR A 59 -1.15 -6.16 -3.50
N TRP A 60 0.01 -6.36 -4.13
CA TRP A 60 0.86 -7.53 -3.92
C TRP A 60 2.31 -7.12 -3.74
N VAL A 61 3.01 -7.86 -2.88
CA VAL A 61 4.46 -7.74 -2.64
C VAL A 61 5.06 -9.13 -2.76
N ASN A 62 5.99 -9.33 -3.69
CA ASN A 62 6.62 -10.63 -3.93
C ASN A 62 5.59 -11.78 -4.03
N ASP A 63 4.54 -11.55 -4.83
CA ASP A 63 3.39 -12.45 -5.07
C ASP A 63 2.43 -12.68 -3.87
N LEU A 64 2.79 -12.25 -2.66
CA LEU A 64 1.86 -12.20 -1.53
C LEU A 64 0.78 -11.15 -1.80
N LYS A 65 -0.50 -11.52 -1.74
CA LYS A 65 -1.61 -10.57 -1.73
C LYS A 65 -1.64 -9.88 -0.38
N VAL A 66 -1.42 -8.57 -0.36
CA VAL A 66 -1.22 -7.80 0.88
C VAL A 66 -2.52 -7.21 1.36
N CYS A 67 -3.27 -6.59 0.45
CA CYS A 67 -4.50 -5.89 0.81
C CYS A 67 -5.46 -5.81 -0.38
N ARG A 68 -6.75 -5.89 -0.07
CA ARG A 68 -7.86 -5.48 -0.93
C ARG A 68 -8.73 -4.47 -0.18
N LEU A 69 -8.84 -3.27 -0.74
CA LEU A 69 -9.68 -2.19 -0.23
C LEU A 69 -10.69 -1.79 -1.30
N ASN A 70 -11.97 -1.76 -0.94
CA ASN A 70 -13.02 -1.26 -1.80
C ASN A 70 -13.54 0.09 -1.26
N LEU A 71 -13.16 1.18 -1.92
CA LEU A 71 -13.52 2.53 -1.47
C LEU A 71 -15.00 2.84 -1.63
N ALA A 72 -15.77 2.03 -2.36
CA ALA A 72 -17.22 2.21 -2.48
C ALA A 72 -17.99 1.63 -1.28
N THR A 73 -17.37 0.75 -0.50
CA THR A 73 -18.06 -0.02 0.56
C THR A 73 -17.29 -0.08 1.88
N THR A 74 -16.11 0.55 1.98
CA THR A 74 -15.29 0.48 3.18
C THR A 74 -16.02 1.04 4.39
N THR A 75 -15.91 0.35 5.52
CA THR A 75 -16.49 0.75 6.80
C THR A 75 -15.55 1.63 7.62
N HIS A 76 -14.47 2.13 7.01
CA HIS A 76 -13.45 2.90 7.73
C HIS A 76 -14.07 4.15 8.37
N PRO A 77 -13.96 4.34 9.69
CA PRO A 77 -14.70 5.37 10.42
C PRO A 77 -14.35 6.81 10.00
N GLY A 78 -13.16 7.01 9.45
CA GLY A 78 -12.71 8.29 8.90
C GLY A 78 -12.92 8.47 7.39
N PHE A 79 -13.55 7.52 6.69
CA PHE A 79 -13.73 7.63 5.24
C PHE A 79 -15.12 8.18 4.90
N ASP A 80 -15.14 9.41 4.41
CA ASP A 80 -16.34 10.10 3.94
C ASP A 80 -16.49 9.89 2.42
N HIS A 81 -17.45 9.07 2.04
CA HIS A 81 -17.66 8.68 0.64
C HIS A 81 -18.10 9.87 -0.23
N GLU A 82 -18.89 10.81 0.33
CA GLU A 82 -19.35 11.98 -0.43
C GLU A 82 -18.19 12.92 -0.69
N LYS A 83 -17.43 13.27 0.34
CA LYS A 83 -16.24 14.12 0.19
C LYS A 83 -15.16 13.49 -0.67
N ALA A 84 -14.98 12.17 -0.59
CA ALA A 84 -14.03 11.47 -1.46
C ALA A 84 -14.36 11.71 -2.94
N ARG A 85 -15.64 11.62 -3.33
CA ARG A 85 -16.08 11.87 -4.72
C ARG A 85 -15.88 13.32 -5.17
N GLU A 86 -15.87 14.28 -4.25
CA GLU A 86 -15.60 15.69 -4.56
C GLU A 86 -14.13 15.94 -4.94
N VAL A 87 -13.21 15.11 -4.46
CA VAL A 87 -11.76 15.32 -4.60
C VAL A 87 -11.05 14.26 -5.45
N THR A 88 -11.75 13.20 -5.88
CA THR A 88 -11.20 12.16 -6.75
C THR A 88 -11.66 12.30 -8.20
N LEU A 89 -10.84 11.78 -9.12
CA LEU A 89 -11.15 11.66 -10.53
C LEU A 89 -11.02 10.18 -10.95
N PRO A 90 -11.79 9.70 -11.94
CA PRO A 90 -11.67 8.33 -12.44
C PRO A 90 -10.31 7.99 -13.06
N THR A 91 -9.50 9.01 -13.37
CA THR A 91 -8.15 8.85 -13.93
C THR A 91 -7.21 9.89 -13.33
N GLY A 92 -5.95 9.53 -13.15
CA GLY A 92 -4.93 10.41 -12.60
C GLY A 92 -3.52 9.93 -12.92
N SER A 93 -2.54 10.67 -12.39
CA SER A 93 -1.12 10.31 -12.53
C SER A 93 -0.70 9.31 -11.45
N ILE A 94 0.29 8.47 -11.78
CA ILE A 94 1.00 7.65 -10.79
C ILE A 94 2.24 8.42 -10.36
N ALA A 95 2.43 8.58 -9.05
CA ALA A 95 3.56 9.31 -8.48
C ALA A 95 4.45 8.39 -7.63
N LEU A 96 5.75 8.68 -7.62
CA LEU A 96 6.72 8.05 -6.72
C LEU A 96 7.09 9.07 -5.64
N GLN A 97 6.70 8.79 -4.40
CA GLN A 97 6.94 9.70 -3.29
C GLN A 97 8.33 9.44 -2.68
N VAL A 98 9.10 10.52 -2.49
CA VAL A 98 10.25 10.55 -1.59
C VAL A 98 9.80 11.29 -0.32
N HIS A 99 9.53 10.53 0.74
CA HIS A 99 9.03 11.11 1.98
C HIS A 99 10.17 11.79 2.75
N GLY A 100 10.02 13.07 3.09
CA GLY A 100 10.94 13.78 3.97
C GLY A 100 10.67 13.47 5.45
N GLY A 101 11.61 13.74 6.35
CA GLY A 101 11.37 13.62 7.79
C GLY A 101 12.62 13.27 8.58
N LYS A 102 12.50 13.31 9.91
CA LYS A 102 13.63 13.08 10.83
C LYS A 102 14.05 11.60 10.93
N ASN A 103 13.21 10.69 10.44
CA ASN A 103 13.41 9.24 10.57
C ASN A 103 14.23 8.64 9.42
N TRP A 104 14.57 9.43 8.39
CA TRP A 104 15.42 8.99 7.30
C TRP A 104 16.83 9.54 7.51
N ALA A 105 17.83 8.65 7.55
CA ALA A 105 19.22 9.06 7.64
C ALA A 105 19.59 9.97 6.47
N GLU A 106 20.47 10.95 6.72
CA GLU A 106 21.01 11.79 5.67
C GLU A 106 21.64 10.92 4.57
N GLY A 107 21.30 11.23 3.31
CA GLY A 107 21.78 10.46 2.16
C GLY A 107 21.06 9.13 1.91
N ALA A 108 20.04 8.76 2.70
CA ALA A 108 19.19 7.62 2.40
C ALA A 108 18.52 7.78 1.03
N ARG A 109 18.36 6.67 0.31
CA ARG A 109 17.83 6.64 -1.05
C ARG A 109 16.80 5.54 -1.20
N VAL A 110 15.80 5.80 -2.03
CA VAL A 110 14.85 4.83 -2.53
C VAL A 110 15.05 4.67 -4.03
N TYR A 111 14.89 3.44 -4.53
CA TYR A 111 15.11 3.11 -5.93
C TYR A 111 13.88 2.40 -6.47
N TRP A 112 13.51 2.75 -7.70
CA TRP A 112 12.47 2.07 -8.46
C TRP A 112 13.01 1.72 -9.84
N LYS A 113 12.65 0.54 -10.33
CA LYS A 113 12.98 0.08 -11.69
C LYS A 113 11.83 -0.76 -12.24
N ASP A 114 11.86 -1.02 -13.54
CA ASP A 114 10.90 -1.90 -14.21
C ASP A 114 9.43 -1.50 -14.01
N ILE A 115 9.16 -0.18 -13.86
CA ILE A 115 7.81 0.35 -13.71
C ILE A 115 7.08 0.20 -15.04
N ARG A 116 5.99 -0.56 -15.01
CA ARG A 116 5.13 -0.81 -16.17
C ARG A 116 3.68 -0.57 -15.77
N VAL A 117 2.91 -0.02 -16.69
CA VAL A 117 1.50 0.25 -16.51
C VAL A 117 0.74 -0.37 -17.67
N ARG A 118 -0.37 -1.04 -17.36
CA ARG A 118 -1.30 -1.57 -18.35
C ARG A 118 -2.70 -1.11 -17.97
N ARG A 119 -3.41 -0.51 -18.92
CA ARG A 119 -4.83 -0.20 -18.76
C ARG A 119 -5.62 -1.51 -18.72
N LEU A 120 -6.60 -1.57 -17.83
CA LEU A 120 -7.52 -2.70 -17.74
C LEU A 120 -8.68 -2.46 -18.72
N GLU A 121 -9.14 -3.52 -19.36
CA GLU A 121 -10.35 -3.52 -20.20
C GLU A 121 -11.60 -3.46 -19.33
#